data_AF-A0A432MHP4-F1
#
_entry.id   AF-A0A432MHP4-F1
#
_cell.length_a   1.000
_cell.length_b   1.000
_cell.length_c   1.000
_cell.angle_alpha   90.00
_cell.angle_beta   90.00
_cell.angle_gamma   90.00
#
_symmetry.space_group_name_H-M   'P 1'
#
loop_
_entity.id
_entity.type
_entity.pdbx_description
1 polymer ?
#
loop_
_entity_poly.entity_id
_entity_poly.type
_entity_poly.pdbx_seq_one_letter_code
_entity_poly.pdbx_strand_id
1 'polypeptide(L)'
;MDDVRSQIPVKPRPRPARVIGVLNIIFGTVLLAYAVLMLAGTAFNGMVVGPHDDLERVLKDRAARGLDEQLDRLSALEAEAKAEQAKQIYRAERDRLERLGPKLPPQADIMLMSGRMGSMVAWTLVDAASGLVLNLLMVGAGVLLVQRVEWGRRLSVWVAGLKLVRLVVSQGIWLAVVVPALSRVIGQSVGDMMASQGGGPPPGMGNMTQLYAIIYSAWGVFMLVVGSIYPIVSLVVLSRPGVRAACESAEDRAQAIMREVATP
;
A
#
# COMPACT_ATOMS: atom_id res chain seq x y z
N MET A 1 36.14 13.29 28.58
CA MET A 1 36.11 12.29 29.64
C MET A 1 35.71 10.99 28.98
N ASP A 2 36.68 10.30 28.38
CA ASP A 2 36.46 9.00 27.77
C ASP A 2 36.30 7.98 28.89
N ASP A 3 35.17 7.28 28.90
CA ASP A 3 34.78 6.38 29.97
C ASP A 3 35.80 5.23 30.07
N VAL A 4 36.57 5.22 31.17
CA VAL A 4 37.60 4.19 31.51
C VAL A 4 36.98 2.78 31.51
N ARG A 5 35.65 2.67 31.61
CA ARG A 5 34.90 1.41 31.46
C ARG A 5 34.98 0.79 30.06
N SER A 6 35.54 1.48 29.06
CA SER A 6 35.67 0.98 27.68
C SER A 6 36.80 -0.04 27.45
N GLN A 7 37.64 -0.33 28.45
CA GLN A 7 38.83 -1.19 28.26
C GLN A 7 38.59 -2.68 28.50
N ILE A 8 37.39 -3.13 28.85
CA ILE A 8 37.15 -4.58 28.98
C ILE A 8 37.12 -5.19 27.56
N PRO A 9 38.04 -6.11 27.21
CA PRO A 9 38.09 -6.69 25.87
C PRO A 9 36.78 -7.41 25.54
N VAL A 10 36.04 -6.89 24.57
CA VAL A 10 34.73 -7.42 24.16
C VAL A 10 34.93 -8.64 23.28
N LYS A 11 34.50 -9.82 23.75
CA LYS A 11 34.56 -11.06 22.97
C LYS A 11 33.73 -10.94 21.67
N PRO A 12 34.33 -11.10 20.47
CA PRO A 12 33.62 -11.02 19.20
C PRO A 12 32.50 -12.07 19.09
N ARG A 13 31.34 -11.65 18.59
CA ARG A 13 30.17 -12.52 18.34
C ARG A 13 29.78 -12.45 16.86
N PRO A 14 30.36 -13.28 15.98
CA PRO A 14 30.11 -13.22 14.53
C PRO A 14 28.78 -13.87 14.12
N ARG A 15 28.22 -14.79 14.93
CA ARG A 15 26.99 -15.51 14.58
C ARG A 15 25.79 -14.57 14.35
N PRO A 16 25.48 -13.60 15.25
CA PRO A 16 24.37 -12.67 15.03
C PRO A 16 24.52 -11.83 13.75
N ALA A 17 25.72 -11.33 13.43
CA ALA A 17 25.95 -10.61 12.17
C ALA A 17 25.60 -11.46 10.94
N ARG A 18 26.06 -12.73 10.93
CA ARG A 18 25.76 -13.65 9.82
C ARG A 18 24.26 -13.97 9.73
N VAL A 19 23.58 -14.19 10.84
CA VAL A 19 22.13 -14.45 10.86
C VAL A 19 21.36 -13.26 10.31
N ILE A 20 21.63 -12.04 10.79
CA ILE A 20 21.00 -10.82 10.25
C ILE A 20 21.36 -10.63 8.77
N GLY A 21 22.58 -10.94 8.36
CA GLY A 21 22.99 -10.88 6.96
C GLY A 21 22.17 -11.82 6.06
N VAL A 22 21.98 -13.07 6.47
CA VAL A 22 21.15 -14.05 5.75
C VAL A 22 19.69 -13.62 5.71
N LEU A 23 19.14 -13.14 6.83
CA LEU A 23 17.76 -12.63 6.86
C LEU A 23 17.59 -11.40 5.95
N ASN A 24 18.57 -10.50 5.90
CA ASN A 24 18.58 -9.36 5.00
C ASN A 24 18.51 -9.79 3.53
N ILE A 25 19.25 -10.84 3.14
CA ILE A 25 19.22 -11.39 1.78
C ILE A 25 17.83 -11.98 1.50
N ILE A 26 17.33 -12.88 2.37
CA ILE A 26 16.04 -13.56 2.16
C ILE A 26 14.90 -12.55 2.06
N PHE A 27 14.72 -11.71 3.09
CA PHE A 27 13.65 -10.73 3.10
C PHE A 27 13.82 -9.68 2.00
N GLY A 28 15.06 -9.23 1.76
CA GLY A 28 15.35 -8.26 0.69
C GLY A 28 14.94 -8.79 -0.68
N THR A 29 15.29 -10.04 -1.01
CA THR A 29 14.93 -10.68 -2.28
C THR A 29 13.43 -10.92 -2.41
N VAL A 30 12.76 -11.41 -1.36
CA VAL A 30 11.30 -11.62 -1.38
C VAL A 30 10.55 -10.29 -1.58
N LEU A 31 10.93 -9.26 -0.84
CA LEU A 31 10.31 -7.93 -0.95
C LEU A 31 10.64 -7.26 -2.30
N LEU A 32 11.81 -7.53 -2.87
CA LEU A 32 12.18 -7.07 -4.20
C LEU A 32 11.29 -7.71 -5.28
N ALA A 33 11.13 -9.03 -5.23
CA ALA A 33 10.23 -9.75 -6.14
C ALA A 33 8.79 -9.23 -6.03
N TYR A 34 8.31 -9.03 -4.80
CA TYR A 34 7.00 -8.43 -4.56
C TYR A 34 6.87 -7.02 -5.15
N ALA A 35 7.87 -6.14 -4.95
CA ALA A 35 7.87 -4.79 -5.51
C ALA A 35 7.85 -4.80 -7.05
N VAL A 36 8.62 -5.70 -7.68
CA VAL A 36 8.62 -5.88 -9.14
C VAL A 36 7.26 -6.36 -9.63
N LEU A 37 6.65 -7.34 -8.97
CA LEU A 37 5.31 -7.84 -9.33
C LEU A 37 4.24 -6.76 -9.20
N MET A 38 4.30 -5.94 -8.14
CA MET A 38 3.38 -4.81 -7.95
C MET A 38 3.55 -3.74 -9.02
N LEU A 39 4.80 -3.39 -9.36
CA LEU A 39 5.10 -2.44 -10.44
C LEU A 39 4.65 -2.97 -11.79
N ALA A 40 4.91 -4.25 -12.08
CA ALA A 40 4.46 -4.92 -13.30
C ALA A 40 2.94 -4.97 -13.39
N GLY A 41 2.25 -5.29 -12.29
CA GLY A 41 0.78 -5.27 -12.23
C GLY A 41 0.22 -3.86 -12.42
N THR A 42 0.85 -2.84 -11.83
CA THR A 42 0.45 -1.44 -12.02
C THR A 42 0.66 -0.99 -13.46
N ALA A 43 1.81 -1.33 -14.07
CA ALA A 43 2.10 -1.03 -15.46
C ALA A 43 1.16 -1.78 -16.41
N PHE A 44 0.89 -3.06 -16.15
CA PHE A 44 -0.06 -3.87 -16.90
C PHE A 44 -1.47 -3.29 -16.82
N ASN A 45 -1.94 -2.92 -15.62
CA ASN A 45 -3.22 -2.24 -15.45
C ASN A 45 -3.24 -0.90 -16.19
N GLY A 46 -2.17 -0.12 -16.15
CA GLY A 46 -2.07 1.14 -16.89
C GLY A 46 -2.02 0.99 -18.42
N MET A 47 -1.59 -0.17 -18.94
CA MET A 47 -1.59 -0.47 -20.38
C MET A 47 -2.91 -1.08 -20.86
N VAL A 48 -3.54 -1.92 -20.03
CA VAL A 48 -4.83 -2.59 -20.36
C VAL A 48 -6.00 -1.61 -20.22
N VAL A 49 -5.89 -0.69 -19.27
CA VAL A 49 -6.81 0.41 -19.16
C VAL A 49 -6.32 1.50 -20.11
N GLY A 50 -6.76 1.44 -21.37
CA GLY A 50 -6.57 2.52 -22.35
C GLY A 50 -7.10 3.87 -21.85
N PRO A 51 -7.10 4.94 -22.68
CA PRO A 51 -7.54 6.25 -22.22
C PRO A 51 -8.92 6.12 -21.59
N HIS A 52 -8.96 6.27 -20.26
CA HIS A 52 -10.17 6.14 -19.45
C HIS A 52 -11.32 6.96 -20.05
N ASP A 53 -10.97 8.07 -20.70
CA ASP A 53 -11.86 8.94 -21.44
C ASP A 53 -12.67 8.21 -22.52
N ASP A 54 -12.08 7.30 -23.29
CA ASP A 54 -12.79 6.57 -24.35
C ASP A 54 -13.71 5.51 -23.77
N LEU A 55 -13.28 4.79 -22.74
CA LEU A 55 -14.14 3.85 -22.03
C LEU A 55 -15.27 4.57 -21.29
N GLU A 56 -14.99 5.70 -20.64
CA GLU A 56 -15.98 6.55 -19.98
C GLU A 56 -17.01 7.06 -20.98
N ARG A 57 -16.57 7.54 -22.15
CA ARG A 57 -17.47 7.93 -23.26
C ARG A 57 -18.33 6.76 -23.70
N VAL A 58 -17.75 5.60 -24.00
CA VAL A 58 -18.51 4.41 -24.43
C VAL A 58 -19.53 3.97 -23.39
N LEU A 59 -19.17 4.00 -22.11
CA LEU A 59 -20.06 3.62 -21.01
C LEU A 59 -21.18 4.65 -20.82
N LYS A 60 -20.88 5.95 -20.90
CA LYS A 60 -21.89 7.03 -20.85
C LYS A 60 -22.83 6.96 -22.05
N ASP A 61 -22.31 6.77 -23.25
CA ASP A 61 -23.11 6.64 -24.48
C ASP A 61 -23.99 5.39 -24.45
N ARG A 62 -23.51 4.29 -23.86
CA ARG A 62 -24.32 3.09 -23.66
C ARG A 62 -25.40 3.30 -22.61
N ALA A 63 -25.09 3.99 -21.51
CA ALA A 63 -26.07 4.34 -20.48
C ALA A 63 -27.13 5.33 -20.99
N ALA A 64 -26.73 6.30 -21.81
CA ALA A 64 -27.62 7.25 -22.48
C ALA A 64 -28.58 6.53 -23.43
N ARG A 65 -28.07 5.70 -24.34
CA ARG A 65 -28.91 4.88 -25.23
C ARG A 65 -29.86 3.96 -24.47
N GLY A 66 -29.37 3.33 -23.39
CA GLY A 66 -30.21 2.48 -22.55
C GLY A 66 -31.32 3.25 -21.83
N LEU A 67 -31.08 4.51 -21.45
CA LEU A 67 -32.11 5.39 -20.92
C LEU A 67 -33.12 5.77 -22.01
N ASP A 68 -32.66 6.21 -23.18
CA ASP A 68 -33.52 6.60 -24.30
C ASP A 68 -34.46 5.45 -24.70
N GLU A 69 -33.94 4.22 -24.82
CA GLU A 69 -34.73 3.01 -25.09
C GLU A 69 -35.79 2.75 -24.01
N GLN A 70 -35.49 3.00 -22.74
CA GLN A 70 -36.45 2.85 -21.64
C GLN A 70 -37.55 3.93 -21.69
N LEU A 71 -37.18 5.17 -21.98
CA LEU A 71 -38.11 6.29 -22.11
C LEU A 71 -39.05 6.07 -23.31
N ASP A 72 -38.52 5.63 -24.45
CA ASP A 72 -39.30 5.27 -25.64
C ASP A 72 -40.30 4.14 -25.35
N ARG A 73 -39.85 3.11 -24.62
CA ARG A 73 -40.73 2.01 -24.20
C ARG A 73 -41.84 2.49 -23.27
N LEU A 74 -41.54 3.33 -22.29
CA LEU A 74 -42.56 3.89 -21.40
C LEU A 74 -43.54 4.79 -22.14
N SER A 75 -43.05 5.57 -23.12
CA SER A 75 -43.89 6.39 -24.00
C SER A 75 -44.86 5.55 -24.83
N ALA A 76 -44.38 4.45 -25.42
CA ALA A 76 -45.24 3.51 -26.15
C ALA A 76 -46.30 2.86 -25.24
N LEU A 77 -45.91 2.44 -24.02
CA LEU A 77 -46.84 1.89 -23.04
C LEU A 77 -47.89 2.92 -22.56
N GLU A 78 -47.51 4.19 -22.39
CA GLU A 78 -48.43 5.29 -22.09
C GLU A 78 -49.46 5.48 -23.22
N ALA A 79 -49.03 5.37 -24.48
CA ALA A 79 -49.91 5.50 -25.65
C ALA A 79 -50.89 4.32 -25.80
N GLU A 80 -50.44 3.09 -25.52
CA GLU A 80 -51.27 1.88 -25.63
C GLU A 80 -52.24 1.69 -24.45
N ALA A 81 -51.94 2.29 -23.28
CA ALA A 81 -52.76 2.16 -22.09
C ALA A 81 -54.14 2.80 -22.27
N LYS A 82 -55.21 2.00 -22.10
CA LYS A 82 -56.59 2.48 -22.19
C LYS A 82 -57.09 3.17 -20.92
N ALA A 83 -56.55 2.79 -19.76
CA ALA A 83 -56.96 3.34 -18.47
C ALA A 83 -56.13 4.58 -18.10
N GLU A 84 -56.79 5.66 -17.68
CA GLU A 84 -56.12 6.92 -17.33
C GLU A 84 -55.15 6.76 -16.16
N GLN A 85 -55.49 5.90 -15.19
CA GLN A 85 -54.61 5.59 -14.07
C GLN A 85 -53.30 4.93 -14.52
N ALA A 86 -53.33 4.05 -15.52
CA ALA A 86 -52.12 3.41 -16.05
C ALA A 86 -51.23 4.43 -16.79
N LYS A 87 -51.83 5.37 -17.54
CA LYS A 87 -51.10 6.47 -18.17
C LYS A 87 -50.37 7.34 -17.15
N GLN A 88 -51.04 7.68 -16.05
CA GLN A 88 -50.42 8.46 -14.98
C GLN A 88 -49.22 7.73 -14.35
N ILE A 89 -49.30 6.41 -14.19
CA ILE A 89 -48.18 5.59 -13.67
C ILE A 89 -46.99 5.62 -14.64
N TYR A 90 -47.22 5.38 -15.94
CA TYR A 90 -46.12 5.41 -16.92
C TYR A 90 -45.50 6.79 -17.07
N ARG A 91 -46.32 7.85 -17.05
CA ARG A 91 -45.83 9.23 -17.06
C ARG A 91 -45.00 9.54 -15.82
N ALA A 92 -45.47 9.16 -14.63
CA ALA A 92 -44.73 9.38 -13.39
C ALA A 92 -43.39 8.63 -13.37
N GLU A 93 -43.33 7.40 -13.91
CA GLU A 93 -42.08 6.64 -14.00
C GLU A 93 -41.14 7.21 -15.07
N ARG A 94 -41.67 7.71 -16.20
CA ARG A 94 -40.87 8.41 -17.21
C ARG A 94 -40.25 9.67 -16.63
N ASP A 95 -41.06 10.53 -16.01
CA ASP A 95 -40.61 11.76 -15.35
C ASP A 95 -39.57 11.45 -14.25
N ARG A 96 -39.70 10.31 -13.57
CA ARG A 96 -38.73 9.85 -12.58
C ARG A 96 -37.41 9.44 -13.23
N LEU A 97 -37.43 8.67 -14.32
CA LEU A 97 -36.21 8.24 -15.02
C LEU A 97 -35.48 9.42 -15.67
N GLU A 98 -36.22 10.36 -16.28
CA GLU A 98 -35.65 11.59 -16.84
C GLU A 98 -34.93 12.43 -15.76
N ARG A 99 -35.53 12.56 -14.57
CA ARG A 99 -34.90 13.26 -13.43
C ARG A 99 -33.67 12.54 -12.89
N LEU A 100 -33.63 11.22 -12.96
CA LEU A 100 -32.49 10.41 -12.51
C LEU A 100 -31.33 10.44 -13.51
N GLY A 101 -31.63 10.61 -14.79
CA GLY A 101 -30.65 10.59 -15.87
C GLY A 101 -30.02 9.21 -16.12
N PRO A 102 -29.05 9.12 -17.05
CA PRO A 102 -28.43 7.86 -17.42
C PRO A 102 -27.57 7.35 -16.27
N LYS A 103 -27.90 6.16 -15.76
CA LYS A 103 -27.12 5.51 -14.70
C LYS A 103 -26.10 4.57 -15.30
N LEU A 104 -24.83 4.77 -14.93
CA LEU A 104 -23.79 3.80 -15.21
C LEU A 104 -24.03 2.54 -14.37
N PRO A 105 -23.71 1.34 -14.89
CA PRO A 105 -23.75 0.15 -14.06
C PRO A 105 -22.77 0.33 -12.88
N PRO A 106 -23.08 -0.14 -11.66
CA PRO A 106 -22.22 0.07 -10.47
C PRO A 106 -20.76 -0.40 -10.68
N GLN A 107 -20.58 -1.41 -11.53
CA GLN A 107 -19.27 -1.95 -11.91
C GLN A 107 -18.45 -0.95 -12.76
N ALA A 108 -19.12 -0.19 -13.63
CA ALA A 108 -18.47 0.84 -14.43
C ALA A 108 -17.97 1.99 -13.56
N ASP A 109 -18.71 2.37 -12.52
CA ASP A 109 -18.32 3.47 -11.65
C ASP A 109 -17.02 3.14 -10.88
N ILE A 110 -16.90 1.91 -10.37
CA ILE A 110 -15.66 1.39 -9.76
C ILE A 110 -14.50 1.41 -10.75
N MET A 111 -14.74 1.02 -12.00
CA MET A 111 -13.72 0.98 -13.04
C MET A 111 -13.28 2.39 -13.47
N LEU A 112 -14.19 3.36 -13.53
CA LEU A 112 -13.89 4.75 -13.86
C LEU A 112 -13.21 5.48 -12.68
N MET A 113 -13.48 5.05 -11.45
CA MET A 113 -12.82 5.57 -10.26
C MET A 113 -11.31 5.33 -10.25
N SER A 114 -10.81 4.23 -10.83
CA SER A 114 -9.36 4.01 -10.89
C SER A 114 -8.64 5.11 -11.67
N GLY A 115 -9.27 5.70 -12.68
CA GLY A 115 -8.71 6.81 -13.45
C GLY A 115 -8.60 8.11 -12.64
N ARG A 116 -9.55 8.35 -11.73
CA ARG A 116 -9.55 9.52 -10.83
C ARG A 116 -8.54 9.39 -9.68
N MET A 117 -8.02 8.18 -9.46
CA MET A 117 -7.03 7.87 -8.44
C MET A 117 -5.58 8.10 -8.91
N GLY A 118 -5.34 9.00 -9.88
CA GLY A 118 -3.99 9.31 -10.36
C GLY A 118 -3.00 9.67 -9.23
N SER A 119 -3.47 10.33 -8.17
CA SER A 119 -2.67 10.60 -6.97
C SER A 119 -2.29 9.32 -6.21
N MET A 120 -3.19 8.33 -6.14
CA MET A 120 -2.93 7.02 -5.53
C MET A 120 -1.95 6.20 -6.39
N VAL A 121 -2.03 6.29 -7.72
CA VAL A 121 -1.08 5.64 -8.63
C VAL A 121 0.31 6.26 -8.45
N ALA A 122 0.42 7.58 -8.46
CA ALA A 122 1.67 8.29 -8.22
C ALA A 122 2.26 7.94 -6.84
N TRP A 123 1.42 7.93 -5.79
CA TRP A 123 1.81 7.51 -4.45
C TRP A 123 2.32 6.07 -4.41
N THR A 124 1.58 5.14 -5.03
CA THR A 124 1.95 3.72 -5.12
C THR A 124 3.27 3.54 -5.86
N LEU A 125 3.49 4.30 -6.93
CA LEU A 125 4.74 4.27 -7.70
C LEU A 125 5.92 4.77 -6.87
N VAL A 126 5.76 5.88 -6.14
CA VAL A 126 6.80 6.43 -5.24
C VAL A 126 7.09 5.47 -4.09
N ASP A 127 6.07 4.88 -3.47
CA ASP A 127 6.24 3.90 -2.41
C ASP A 127 6.93 2.63 -2.94
N ALA A 128 6.52 2.12 -4.09
CA ALA A 128 7.14 0.95 -4.72
C ALA A 128 8.60 1.21 -5.11
N ALA A 129 8.90 2.37 -5.73
CA ALA A 129 10.26 2.74 -6.12
C ALA A 129 11.18 2.91 -4.91
N SER A 130 10.73 3.61 -3.87
CA SER A 130 11.50 3.75 -2.63
C SER A 130 11.71 2.40 -1.92
N GLY A 131 10.71 1.51 -1.98
CA GLY A 131 10.83 0.13 -1.49
C GLY A 131 11.85 -0.69 -2.26
N LEU A 132 11.85 -0.59 -3.58
CA LEU A 132 12.80 -1.29 -4.46
C LEU A 132 14.25 -0.90 -4.11
N VAL A 133 14.52 0.41 -4.00
CA VAL A 133 15.86 0.90 -3.63
C VAL A 133 16.28 0.39 -2.25
N LEU A 134 15.42 0.51 -1.23
CA LEU A 134 15.76 0.05 0.12
C LEU A 134 15.93 -1.48 0.21
N ASN A 135 15.19 -2.25 -0.61
CA ASN A 135 15.33 -3.70 -0.64
C ASN A 135 16.63 -4.12 -1.34
N LEU A 136 17.06 -3.45 -2.41
CA LEU A 136 18.38 -3.66 -3.01
C LEU A 136 19.51 -3.36 -2.02
N LEU A 137 19.42 -2.22 -1.34
CA LEU A 137 20.39 -1.86 -0.30
C LEU A 137 20.41 -2.89 0.84
N MET A 138 19.25 -3.40 1.24
CA MET A 138 19.13 -4.45 2.26
C MET A 138 19.82 -5.75 1.83
N VAL A 139 19.65 -6.19 0.58
CA VAL A 139 20.34 -7.38 0.04
C VAL A 139 21.85 -7.15 0.04
N GLY A 140 22.32 -6.01 -0.48
CA GLY A 140 23.75 -5.67 -0.50
C GLY A 140 24.36 -5.61 0.90
N ALA A 141 23.65 -4.99 1.85
CA ALA A 141 24.05 -4.94 3.24
C ALA A 141 24.09 -6.35 3.88
N GLY A 142 23.17 -7.23 3.50
CA GLY A 142 23.15 -8.63 3.89
C GLY A 142 24.38 -9.41 3.42
N VAL A 143 24.77 -9.27 2.16
CA VAL A 143 25.99 -9.88 1.61
C VAL A 143 27.24 -9.41 2.35
N LEU A 144 27.37 -8.10 2.58
CA LEU A 144 28.50 -7.52 3.31
C LEU A 144 28.54 -7.96 4.78
N LEU A 145 27.38 -8.14 5.43
CA LEU A 145 27.30 -8.69 6.79
C LEU A 145 27.74 -10.15 6.87
N VAL A 146 27.39 -10.97 5.87
CA VAL A 146 27.84 -12.37 5.81
C VAL A 146 29.36 -12.44 5.68
N GLN A 147 29.96 -11.49 4.94
CA GLN A 147 31.41 -11.30 4.80
C GLN A 147 32.06 -10.61 6.02
N ARG A 148 31.25 -10.15 6.99
CA ARG A 148 31.68 -9.46 8.22
C ARG A 148 32.45 -8.16 7.98
N VAL A 149 32.10 -7.43 6.92
CA VAL A 149 32.71 -6.13 6.64
C VAL A 149 32.06 -5.05 7.51
N GLU A 150 32.85 -4.16 8.11
CA GLU A 150 32.34 -3.08 8.98
C GLU A 150 31.33 -2.19 8.27
N TRP A 151 31.60 -1.88 7.00
CA TRP A 151 30.70 -1.13 6.12
C TRP A 151 29.35 -1.83 5.96
N GLY A 152 29.31 -3.16 5.90
CA GLY A 152 28.05 -3.92 5.83
C GLY A 152 27.17 -3.73 7.06
N ARG A 153 27.79 -3.63 8.25
CA ARG A 153 27.09 -3.34 9.51
C ARG A 153 26.54 -1.91 9.51
N ARG A 154 27.36 -0.92 9.17
CA ARG A 154 26.94 0.50 9.10
C ARG A 154 25.80 0.68 8.10
N LEU A 155 25.92 0.11 6.90
CA LEU A 155 24.90 0.13 5.87
C LEU A 155 23.60 -0.52 6.35
N SER A 156 23.68 -1.69 7.00
CA SER A 156 22.50 -2.38 7.53
C SER A 156 21.75 -1.56 8.60
N VAL A 157 22.48 -0.86 9.48
CA VAL A 157 21.89 0.04 10.49
C VAL A 157 21.18 1.21 9.80
N TRP A 158 21.81 1.84 8.81
CA TRP A 158 21.19 2.92 8.03
C TRP A 158 19.94 2.45 7.28
N VAL A 159 20.01 1.31 6.60
CA VAL A 159 18.86 0.73 5.87
C VAL A 159 17.71 0.41 6.83
N ALA A 160 17.99 -0.16 8.00
CA ALA A 160 16.96 -0.43 9.00
C ALA A 160 16.31 0.87 9.52
N GLY A 161 17.11 1.91 9.79
CA GLY A 161 16.61 3.23 10.18
C GLY A 161 15.75 3.88 9.09
N LEU A 162 16.24 3.92 7.84
CA LEU A 162 15.49 4.45 6.70
C LEU A 162 14.20 3.67 6.43
N LYS A 163 14.20 2.35 6.61
CA LYS A 163 12.98 1.54 6.52
C LYS A 163 11.95 1.90 7.57
N LEU A 164 12.36 2.16 8.82
CA LEU A 164 11.43 2.61 9.87
C LEU A 164 10.86 3.99 9.55
N VAL A 165 11.70 4.95 9.16
CA VAL A 165 11.25 6.30 8.78
C VAL A 165 10.27 6.22 7.61
N ARG A 166 10.62 5.49 6.55
CA ARG A 166 9.73 5.28 5.40
C ARG A 166 8.42 4.62 5.82
N LEU A 167 8.46 3.57 6.65
CA LEU A 167 7.26 2.86 7.10
C LEU A 167 6.32 3.80 7.87
N VAL A 168 6.84 4.61 8.79
CA VAL A 168 6.04 5.58 9.54
C VAL A 168 5.44 6.64 8.63
N VAL A 169 6.24 7.21 7.71
CA VAL A 169 5.75 8.23 6.76
C VAL A 169 4.70 7.66 5.82
N SER A 170 4.97 6.49 5.23
CA SER A 170 4.07 5.84 4.28
C SER A 170 2.75 5.42 4.93
N GLN A 171 2.80 4.81 6.11
CA GLN A 171 1.58 4.45 6.85
C GLN A 171 0.84 5.67 7.41
N GLY A 172 1.56 6.71 7.82
CA GLY A 172 0.94 7.98 8.23
C GLY A 172 0.13 8.61 7.11
N ILE A 173 0.71 8.69 5.90
CA ILE A 173 0.01 9.21 4.71
C ILE A 173 -1.15 8.30 4.31
N TRP A 174 -0.97 6.98 4.35
CA TRP A 174 -2.03 6.01 4.10
C TRP A 174 -3.24 6.25 5.01
N LEU A 175 -3.01 6.31 6.33
CA LEU A 175 -4.06 6.50 7.33
C LEU A 175 -4.73 7.88 7.22
N ALA A 176 -3.96 8.93 6.98
CA ALA A 176 -4.47 10.30 6.95
C ALA A 176 -5.21 10.66 5.65
N VAL A 177 -4.74 10.16 4.50
CA VAL A 177 -5.21 10.59 3.17
C VAL A 177 -5.91 9.46 2.43
N VAL A 178 -5.28 8.28 2.35
CA VAL A 178 -5.78 7.19 1.51
C VAL A 178 -6.98 6.51 2.13
N VAL A 179 -6.96 6.20 3.42
CA VAL A 179 -8.07 5.52 4.11
C VAL A 179 -9.37 6.32 4.04
N PRO A 180 -9.41 7.64 4.35
CA PRO A 180 -10.66 8.40 4.26
C PRO A 180 -11.18 8.50 2.82
N ALA A 181 -10.30 8.67 1.83
CA ALA A 181 -10.70 8.72 0.43
C ALA A 181 -11.26 7.37 -0.03
N LEU A 182 -10.52 6.29 0.21
CA LEU A 182 -10.89 4.93 -0.20
C LEU A 182 -12.17 4.44 0.48
N SER A 183 -12.33 4.73 1.78
CA SER A 183 -13.52 4.32 2.53
C SER A 183 -14.80 5.01 2.07
N ARG A 184 -14.74 6.31 1.73
CA ARG A 184 -15.90 7.02 1.16
C ARG A 184 -16.30 6.43 -0.18
N VAL A 185 -15.31 6.17 -1.01
CA VAL A 185 -15.50 5.59 -2.35
C VAL A 185 -16.17 4.22 -2.26
N ILE A 186 -15.56 3.28 -1.55
CA ILE A 186 -16.08 1.92 -1.46
C ILE A 186 -17.41 1.92 -0.70
N GLY A 187 -17.52 2.71 0.38
CA GLY A 187 -18.73 2.83 1.17
C GLY A 187 -19.93 3.32 0.37
N GLN A 188 -19.74 4.33 -0.49
CA GLN A 188 -20.78 4.85 -1.39
C GLN A 188 -21.15 3.81 -2.45
N SER A 189 -20.18 3.23 -3.16
CA SER A 189 -20.45 2.24 -4.22
C SER A 189 -21.19 1.02 -3.68
N VAL A 190 -20.83 0.53 -2.49
CA VAL A 190 -21.54 -0.57 -1.83
C VAL A 190 -22.94 -0.14 -1.41
N GLY A 191 -23.10 1.05 -0.84
CA GLY A 191 -24.41 1.60 -0.47
C GLY A 191 -25.37 1.70 -1.66
N ASP A 192 -24.89 2.22 -2.78
CA ASP A 192 -25.66 2.37 -4.02
C ASP A 192 -26.03 1.00 -4.62
N MET A 193 -25.10 0.04 -4.57
CA MET A 193 -25.36 -1.33 -5.01
C MET A 193 -26.47 -1.98 -4.18
N MET A 194 -26.44 -1.83 -2.85
CA MET A 194 -27.48 -2.37 -1.97
C MET A 194 -28.83 -1.71 -2.24
N ALA A 195 -28.86 -0.38 -2.32
CA ALA A 195 -30.08 0.36 -2.66
C ALA A 195 -30.68 -0.08 -4.01
N SER A 196 -29.83 -0.35 -5.01
CA SER A 196 -30.28 -0.83 -6.33
C SER A 196 -30.90 -2.23 -6.31
N GLN A 197 -30.51 -3.07 -5.35
CA GLN A 197 -31.04 -4.43 -5.18
C GLN A 197 -32.34 -4.46 -4.35
N GLY A 198 -32.89 -3.30 -3.96
CA GLY A 198 -34.07 -3.21 -3.11
C GLY A 198 -33.83 -3.65 -1.67
N GLY A 199 -32.61 -4.06 -1.33
CA GLY A 199 -32.16 -4.36 0.02
C GLY A 199 -31.53 -3.12 0.62
N GLY A 200 -32.19 -2.48 1.58
CA GLY A 200 -31.49 -1.53 2.46
C GLY A 200 -30.30 -2.22 3.15
N PRO A 201 -29.33 -1.46 3.69
CA PRO A 201 -28.30 -2.04 4.53
C PRO A 201 -28.97 -2.89 5.63
N PRO A 202 -28.48 -4.11 5.92
CA PRO A 202 -29.01 -4.96 6.96
C PRO A 202 -29.20 -4.17 8.26
N PRO A 203 -30.26 -4.45 9.04
CA PRO A 203 -30.42 -3.83 10.35
C PRO A 203 -29.16 -4.05 11.19
N GLY A 204 -28.56 -2.95 11.69
CA GLY A 204 -27.31 -2.99 12.47
C GLY A 204 -26.02 -2.85 11.65
N MET A 205 -26.08 -2.86 10.32
CA MET A 205 -24.96 -2.40 9.50
C MET A 205 -24.94 -0.87 9.53
N GLY A 206 -24.01 -0.31 10.30
CA GLY A 206 -23.76 1.13 10.34
C GLY A 206 -23.32 1.67 8.97
N ASN A 207 -22.96 2.96 8.93
CA ASN A 207 -22.45 3.59 7.71
C ASN A 207 -21.28 2.76 7.13
N MET A 208 -21.47 2.16 5.94
CA MET A 208 -20.47 1.30 5.29
C MET A 208 -19.12 1.99 5.13
N THR A 209 -19.13 3.32 4.91
CA THR A 209 -17.93 4.14 4.89
C THR A 209 -17.13 4.00 6.19
N GLN A 210 -17.80 4.05 7.34
CA GLN A 210 -17.17 3.90 8.64
C GLN A 210 -16.60 2.49 8.83
N LEU A 211 -17.32 1.45 8.39
CA LEU A 211 -16.84 0.07 8.47
C LEU A 211 -15.53 -0.11 7.68
N TYR A 212 -15.49 0.34 6.42
CA TYR A 212 -14.27 0.28 5.61
C TYR A 212 -13.15 1.15 6.17
N ALA A 213 -13.45 2.33 6.72
CA ALA A 213 -12.46 3.17 7.37
C ALA A 213 -11.79 2.44 8.56
N ILE A 214 -12.57 1.74 9.38
CA ILE A 214 -12.06 0.95 10.51
C ILE A 214 -11.19 -0.20 10.01
N ILE A 215 -11.68 -0.98 9.03
CA ILE A 215 -10.95 -2.13 8.48
C ILE A 215 -9.60 -1.69 7.92
N TYR A 216 -9.58 -0.65 7.06
CA TYR A 216 -8.33 -0.19 6.44
C TYR A 216 -7.40 0.52 7.43
N SER A 217 -7.93 1.18 8.46
CA SER A 217 -7.11 1.75 9.54
C SER A 217 -6.45 0.65 10.36
N ALA A 218 -7.22 -0.35 10.79
CA ALA A 218 -6.72 -1.50 11.54
C ALA A 218 -5.64 -2.23 10.73
N TRP A 219 -5.85 -2.40 9.42
CA TRP A 219 -4.86 -2.97 8.52
C TRP A 219 -3.58 -2.14 8.43
N GLY A 220 -3.69 -0.82 8.28
CA GLY A 220 -2.53 0.08 8.24
C GLY A 220 -1.71 0.04 9.54
N VAL A 221 -2.39 0.04 10.70
CA VAL A 221 -1.73 -0.09 12.01
C VAL A 221 -1.09 -1.46 12.17
N PHE A 222 -1.77 -2.54 11.77
CA PHE A 222 -1.22 -3.89 11.78
C PHE A 222 0.06 -3.98 10.95
N MET A 223 0.05 -3.44 9.72
CA MET A 223 1.20 -3.39 8.83
C MET A 223 2.36 -2.56 9.39
N LEU A 224 2.06 -1.44 10.05
CA LEU A 224 3.05 -0.62 10.75
C LEU A 224 3.74 -1.43 11.86
N VAL A 225 2.95 -2.10 12.72
CA VAL A 225 3.47 -2.88 13.84
C VAL A 225 4.32 -4.03 13.32
N VAL A 226 3.76 -4.89 12.48
CA VAL A 226 4.46 -6.08 11.96
C VAL A 226 5.68 -5.69 11.13
N GLY A 227 5.56 -4.68 10.26
CA GLY A 227 6.65 -4.20 9.43
C GLY A 227 7.81 -3.58 10.21
N SER A 228 7.56 -3.07 11.42
CA SER A 228 8.59 -2.46 12.27
C SER A 228 9.45 -3.47 13.04
N ILE A 229 8.95 -4.70 13.26
CA ILE A 229 9.62 -5.71 14.10
C ILE A 229 11.03 -6.00 13.58
N TYR A 230 11.15 -6.32 12.29
CA TYR A 230 12.44 -6.72 11.72
C TYR A 230 13.49 -5.60 11.73
N PRO A 231 13.20 -4.37 11.27
CA PRO A 231 14.14 -3.26 11.38
C PRO A 231 14.56 -2.96 12.82
N ILE A 232 13.64 -3.01 13.79
CA ILE A 232 13.96 -2.78 15.21
C ILE A 232 14.90 -3.86 15.73
N VAL A 233 14.60 -5.14 15.48
CA VAL A 233 15.47 -6.25 15.89
C VAL A 233 16.85 -6.11 15.25
N SER A 234 16.91 -5.74 13.96
CA SER A 234 18.17 -5.52 13.25
C SER A 234 19.00 -4.39 13.88
N LEU A 235 18.37 -3.25 14.20
CA LEU A 235 19.03 -2.13 14.88
C LEU A 235 19.57 -2.54 16.25
N VAL A 236 18.76 -3.21 17.06
CA VAL A 236 19.15 -3.66 18.40
C VAL A 236 20.31 -4.65 18.33
N VAL A 237 20.24 -5.66 17.45
CA VAL A 237 21.26 -6.71 17.35
C VAL A 237 22.57 -6.15 16.79
N LEU A 238 22.52 -5.35 15.73
CA LEU A 238 23.71 -4.80 15.06
C LEU A 238 24.40 -3.67 15.85
N SER A 239 23.70 -3.09 16.82
CA SER A 239 24.26 -2.09 17.74
C SER A 239 24.98 -2.72 18.94
N ARG A 240 24.92 -4.05 19.13
CA ARG A 240 25.61 -4.70 20.25
C ARG A 240 27.14 -4.65 20.07
N PRO A 241 27.91 -4.33 21.12
CA PRO A 241 29.38 -4.24 21.05
C PRO A 241 30.06 -5.49 20.48
N GLY A 242 29.61 -6.69 20.87
CA GLY A 242 30.19 -7.94 20.36
C GLY A 242 29.98 -8.18 18.87
N VAL A 243 28.92 -7.60 18.28
CA VAL A 243 28.68 -7.64 16.82
C VAL A 243 29.56 -6.63 16.11
N ARG A 244 29.71 -5.42 16.69
CA ARG A 244 30.63 -4.40 16.19
C ARG A 244 32.07 -4.92 16.12
N ALA A 245 32.58 -5.49 17.23
CA ALA A 245 33.91 -6.09 17.29
C ALA A 245 34.10 -7.26 16.30
N ALA A 246 33.03 -7.97 15.95
CA ALA A 246 33.09 -9.06 14.97
C ALA A 246 33.19 -8.58 13.51
N CYS A 247 32.84 -7.32 13.24
CA CYS A 247 32.89 -6.71 11.92
C CYS A 247 34.07 -5.74 11.74
N GLU A 248 34.87 -5.50 12.79
CA GLU A 248 36.10 -4.71 12.69
C GLU A 248 37.14 -5.42 11.83
N SER A 249 37.89 -4.64 11.04
CA SER A 249 38.94 -5.19 10.18
C SER A 249 40.01 -5.89 11.02
N ALA A 250 40.73 -6.83 10.42
CA ALA A 250 41.85 -7.48 11.10
C ALA A 250 42.97 -6.47 11.41
N GLU A 251 43.16 -5.49 10.54
CA GLU A 251 44.15 -4.43 10.68
C GLU A 251 43.84 -3.53 11.88
N ASP A 252 42.60 -3.05 12.01
CA ASP A 252 42.17 -2.22 13.14
C ASP A 252 42.34 -2.97 14.47
N ARG A 253 42.01 -4.27 14.48
CA ARG A 253 42.21 -5.14 15.65
C ARG A 253 43.68 -5.33 15.99
N ALA A 254 44.53 -5.56 14.99
CA ALA A 254 45.97 -5.69 15.20
C ALA A 254 46.59 -4.39 15.73
N GLN A 255 46.17 -3.23 15.18
CA GLN A 255 46.60 -1.92 15.65
C GLN A 255 46.16 -1.63 17.09
N ALA A 256 44.94 -2.00 17.47
CA ALA A 256 44.45 -1.85 18.84
C ALA A 256 45.30 -2.67 19.83
N ILE A 257 45.58 -3.95 19.51
CA ILE A 257 46.43 -4.82 20.34
C ILE A 257 47.85 -4.26 20.45
N MET A 258 48.45 -3.80 19.34
CA MET A 258 49.80 -3.21 19.36
C MET A 258 49.88 -1.94 20.22
N ARG A 259 48.83 -1.10 20.22
CA ARG A 259 48.77 0.09 21.09
C ARG A 259 48.66 -0.28 22.57
N GLU A 260 47.85 -1.30 22.89
CA GLU A 260 47.69 -1.80 24.26
C GLU A 260 49.00 -2.37 24.82
N VAL A 261 49.77 -3.12 24.00
CA VAL A 261 51.09 -3.65 24.40
C VAL A 261 52.14 -2.54 24.54
N ALA A 262 52.00 -1.42 23.82
CA ALA A 262 52.95 -0.32 23.84
C ALA A 262 52.72 0.70 24.97
N THR A 263 51.63 0.58 25.74
CA THR A 263 51.36 1.45 26.90
C THR A 263 51.77 0.74 28.19
N PRO A 264 52.90 1.12 28.82
CA PRO A 264 53.43 0.46 30.02
C PRO A 264 52.62 0.76 31.29
#